data_AF-A0A7V3YM67-F1
#
_entry.id   AF-A0A7V3YM67-F1
#
_cell.length_a   1.000
_cell.length_b   1.000
_cell.length_c   1.000
_cell.angle_alpha   90.00
_cell.angle_beta   90.00
_cell.angle_gamma   90.00
#
_symmetry.space_group_name_H-M   'P 1'
#
loop_
_entity.id
_entity.type
_entity.pdbx_description
1 polymer ?
#
loop_
_entity_poly.entity_id
_entity_poly.type
_entity_poly.pdbx_seq_one_letter_code
_entity_poly.pdbx_strand_id
1 'polypeptide(L)'
;LEGFLKRVEELRKRGAKYISLKTGAYRPKDLALALRAASEGKIDLLIVDGAGGGTGMSPWRMMNEWGIPTVYLEAFTYNYAKLLAEKGKHVPAIAIAGGFTMEDHIFKGLALGAPYVKLIAMGRSTLTAAMVGKTIGSLIASGNIPKDYAEYGNQVEEIFTAVAEMKKILGNDWKKVPPAALGVYGYFDRLATGLKQFMAGARKFKLEYISRDDIFALTEEAAKVTGIPYVMDLDREESLNILLG
;
A
#
# COMPACT_ATOMS: atom_id res chain seq x y z
N LEU A 1 8.22 21.70 15.00
CA LEU A 1 7.07 21.06 15.68
C LEU A 1 5.96 22.06 15.94
N GLU A 2 6.21 23.12 16.71
CA GLU A 2 5.21 24.16 17.01
C GLU A 2 4.49 24.72 15.77
N GLY A 3 5.24 25.06 14.72
CA GLY A 3 4.65 25.54 13.46
C GLY A 3 3.70 24.53 12.80
N PHE A 4 3.96 23.22 12.93
CA PHE A 4 3.07 22.19 12.42
C PHE A 4 1.79 22.11 13.25
N LEU A 5 1.89 22.12 14.59
CA LEU A 5 0.72 22.07 15.47
C LEU A 5 -0.19 23.29 15.26
N LYS A 6 0.40 24.49 15.16
CA LYS A 6 -0.34 25.71 14.82
C LYS A 6 -1.07 25.56 13.48
N ARG A 7 -0.40 24.98 12.48
CA ARG A 7 -1.01 24.75 11.16
C ARG A 7 -2.19 23.77 11.23
N VAL A 8 -2.07 22.70 12.00
CA VAL A 8 -3.17 21.74 12.23
C VAL A 8 -4.37 22.44 12.85
N GLU A 9 -4.17 23.27 13.87
CA GLU A 9 -5.24 24.05 14.50
C GLU A 9 -5.91 25.03 13.52
N GLU A 10 -5.13 25.75 12.72
CA GLU A 10 -5.64 26.64 11.67
C GLU A 10 -6.52 25.90 10.66
N LEU A 11 -6.09 24.72 10.21
CA LEU A 11 -6.84 23.90 9.26
C LEU A 11 -8.16 23.43 9.88
N ARG A 12 -8.15 22.97 11.14
CA ARG A 12 -9.38 22.59 11.85
C ARG A 12 -10.33 23.76 12.04
N LYS A 13 -9.83 24.94 12.40
CA LYS A 13 -10.63 26.17 12.50
C LYS A 13 -11.29 26.56 11.18
N ARG A 14 -10.66 26.22 10.04
CA ARG A 14 -11.22 26.42 8.69
C ARG A 14 -12.16 25.29 8.23
N GLY A 15 -12.46 24.32 9.10
CA GLY A 15 -13.40 23.23 8.82
C GLY A 15 -12.79 21.95 8.25
N ALA A 16 -11.45 21.81 8.25
CA ALA A 16 -10.81 20.55 7.85
C ALA A 16 -11.20 19.43 8.82
N LYS A 17 -11.91 18.41 8.30
CA LYS A 17 -12.32 17.23 9.07
C LYS A 17 -11.21 16.19 9.22
N TYR A 18 -10.45 15.99 8.16
CA TYR A 18 -9.34 15.05 8.11
C TYR A 18 -8.07 15.78 7.73
N ILE A 19 -7.01 15.55 8.49
CA ILE A 19 -5.68 16.11 8.26
C ILE A 19 -4.71 14.95 8.11
N SER A 20 -3.94 14.99 7.03
CA SER A 20 -2.89 14.01 6.76
C SER A 20 -1.52 14.67 6.69
N LEU A 21 -0.50 13.98 7.20
CA LEU A 21 0.91 14.31 6.99
C LEU A 21 1.50 13.25 6.08
N LYS A 22 2.14 13.66 4.98
CA LYS A 22 2.92 12.76 4.12
C LYS A 22 4.41 13.02 4.32
N THR A 23 5.18 11.97 4.55
CA THR A 23 6.64 12.00 4.60
C THR A 23 7.24 11.36 3.35
N GLY A 24 8.51 11.66 3.10
CA GLY A 24 9.32 10.92 2.13
C GLY A 24 10.13 9.81 2.82
N ALA A 25 11.14 9.31 2.12
CA ALA A 25 12.07 8.28 2.57
C ALA A 25 13.07 8.83 3.61
N TYR A 26 12.53 9.35 4.70
CA TYR A 26 13.24 10.12 5.70
C TYR A 26 14.21 9.27 6.52
N ARG A 27 15.22 9.94 7.10
CA ARG A 27 16.08 9.35 8.12
C ARG A 27 15.28 9.05 9.39
N PRO A 28 15.76 8.15 10.27
CA PRO A 28 14.97 7.72 11.43
C PRO A 28 14.59 8.85 12.38
N LYS A 29 15.46 9.87 12.55
CA LYS A 29 15.18 11.07 13.35
C LYS A 29 14.00 11.88 12.80
N ASP A 30 13.97 12.08 11.49
CA ASP A 30 12.96 12.89 10.81
C ASP A 30 11.61 12.15 10.78
N LEU A 31 11.63 10.82 10.64
CA LEU A 31 10.47 9.95 10.83
C LEU A 31 9.91 10.04 12.27
N ALA A 32 10.77 9.96 13.29
CA ALA A 32 10.34 10.09 14.68
C ALA A 32 9.69 11.47 14.97
N LEU A 33 10.23 12.54 14.38
CA LEU A 33 9.61 13.87 14.45
C LEU A 33 8.23 13.90 13.79
N ALA A 34 8.06 13.27 12.63
CA ALA A 34 6.78 13.18 11.94
C ALA A 34 5.73 12.42 12.75
N LEU A 35 6.09 11.27 13.33
CA LEU A 35 5.22 10.51 14.23
C LEU A 35 4.83 11.29 15.48
N ARG A 36 5.79 11.99 16.10
CA ARG A 36 5.50 12.87 17.25
C ARG A 36 4.55 14.00 16.86
N ALA A 37 4.79 14.66 15.73
CA ALA A 37 3.95 15.74 15.23
C ALA A 37 2.53 15.25 14.91
N ALA A 38 2.41 14.07 14.29
CA ALA A 38 1.15 13.42 13.99
C ALA A 38 0.37 13.05 15.26
N SER A 39 1.07 12.49 16.26
CA SER A 39 0.52 12.14 17.57
C SER A 39 0.01 13.36 18.33
N GLU A 40 0.84 14.39 18.51
CA GLU A 40 0.50 15.61 19.27
C GLU A 40 -0.56 16.45 18.54
N GLY A 41 -0.48 16.54 17.21
CA GLY A 41 -1.48 17.21 16.38
C GLY A 41 -2.80 16.43 16.25
N LYS A 42 -2.83 15.17 16.73
CA LYS A 42 -3.96 14.24 16.58
C LYS A 42 -4.46 14.17 15.13
N ILE A 43 -3.55 14.10 14.17
CA ILE A 43 -3.92 14.03 12.75
C ILE A 43 -4.51 12.66 12.43
N ASP A 44 -5.28 12.58 11.36
CA ASP A 44 -6.07 11.38 11.04
C ASP A 44 -5.25 10.33 10.29
N LEU A 45 -4.27 10.77 9.50
CA LEU A 45 -3.47 9.90 8.65
C LEU A 45 -2.01 10.35 8.58
N LEU A 46 -1.08 9.42 8.83
CA LEU A 46 0.33 9.57 8.50
C LEU A 46 0.68 8.68 7.32
N ILE A 47 1.13 9.26 6.21
CA ILE A 47 1.60 8.53 5.03
C ILE A 47 3.12 8.50 5.05
N VAL A 48 3.71 7.32 5.15
CA VAL A 48 5.17 7.11 5.15
C VAL A 48 5.58 6.48 3.82
N ASP A 49 6.39 7.20 3.05
CA ASP A 49 6.80 6.80 1.68
C ASP A 49 8.27 6.34 1.68
N GLY A 50 8.50 5.07 1.39
CA GLY A 50 9.85 4.49 1.25
C GLY A 50 10.55 4.89 -0.05
N ALA A 51 11.85 4.60 -0.16
CA ALA A 51 12.65 4.97 -1.32
C ALA A 51 12.18 4.32 -2.65
N GLY A 52 11.38 3.25 -2.59
CA GLY A 52 10.75 2.65 -3.77
C GLY A 52 9.63 3.50 -4.40
N GLY A 53 9.32 4.66 -3.82
CA GLY A 53 8.33 5.61 -4.33
C GLY A 53 8.69 6.22 -5.69
N GLY A 54 7.68 6.76 -6.36
CA GLY A 54 7.85 7.47 -7.63
C GLY A 54 7.77 8.98 -7.48
N THR A 55 8.42 9.70 -8.39
CA THR A 55 8.39 11.16 -8.50
C THR A 55 8.40 11.57 -9.97
N GLY A 56 7.73 12.67 -10.28
CA GLY A 56 7.74 13.25 -11.63
C GLY A 56 8.86 14.27 -11.87
N MET A 57 9.52 14.76 -10.81
CA MET A 57 10.39 15.95 -10.90
C MET A 57 11.68 15.88 -10.06
N SER A 58 11.95 14.80 -9.32
CA SER A 58 13.14 14.73 -8.47
C SER A 58 14.42 14.40 -9.25
N PRO A 59 15.59 14.91 -8.84
CA PRO A 59 16.86 14.55 -9.46
C PRO A 59 17.13 13.04 -9.38
N TRP A 60 17.48 12.43 -10.52
CA TRP A 60 17.65 10.98 -10.63
C TRP A 60 18.71 10.41 -9.66
N ARG A 61 19.81 11.14 -9.42
CA ARG A 61 20.83 10.71 -8.45
C ARG A 61 20.28 10.63 -7.03
N MET A 62 19.43 11.57 -6.63
CA MET A 62 18.78 11.52 -5.32
C MET A 62 17.84 10.32 -5.21
N MET A 63 17.15 9.95 -6.29
CA MET A 63 16.25 8.80 -6.27
C MET A 63 16.99 7.47 -6.07
N ASN A 64 18.22 7.35 -6.58
CA ASN A 64 19.00 6.12 -6.48
C ASN A 64 19.82 6.05 -5.19
N GLU A 65 20.31 7.20 -4.71
CA GLU A 65 21.29 7.23 -3.61
C GLU A 65 20.68 7.65 -2.27
N TRP A 66 19.50 8.29 -2.26
CA TRP A 66 18.90 8.82 -1.04
C TRP A 66 17.64 8.06 -0.64
N GLY A 67 17.52 7.87 0.66
CA GLY A 67 16.31 7.38 1.30
C GLY A 67 16.43 5.96 1.82
N ILE A 68 15.52 5.61 2.71
CA ILE A 68 15.47 4.29 3.34
C ILE A 68 14.54 3.39 2.50
N PRO A 69 14.95 2.16 2.15
CA PRO A 69 14.06 1.22 1.47
C PRO A 69 12.82 0.91 2.30
N THR A 70 11.69 0.66 1.63
CA THR A 70 10.36 0.58 2.23
C THR A 70 10.29 -0.35 3.45
N VAL A 71 10.84 -1.57 3.36
CA VAL A 71 10.79 -2.56 4.45
C VAL A 71 11.48 -2.05 5.72
N TYR A 72 12.66 -1.45 5.61
CA TYR A 72 13.39 -0.90 6.76
C TYR A 72 12.65 0.32 7.35
N LEU A 73 12.10 1.18 6.49
CA LEU A 73 11.37 2.36 6.93
C LEU A 73 10.05 1.99 7.62
N GLU A 74 9.38 0.95 7.13
CA GLU A 74 8.18 0.38 7.73
C GLU A 74 8.49 -0.26 9.09
N ALA A 75 9.60 -0.99 9.22
CA ALA A 75 10.06 -1.52 10.51
C ALA A 75 10.33 -0.41 11.54
N PHE A 76 10.99 0.69 11.14
CA PHE A 76 11.12 1.87 12.01
C PHE A 76 9.77 2.46 12.39
N THR A 77 8.86 2.57 11.42
CA THR A 77 7.51 3.13 11.62
C THR A 77 6.72 2.31 12.64
N TYR A 78 6.74 0.97 12.51
CA TYR A 78 6.13 0.05 13.46
C TYR A 78 6.70 0.24 14.87
N ASN A 79 8.03 0.24 15.02
CA ASN A 79 8.68 0.37 16.33
C ASN A 79 8.37 1.70 17.01
N TYR A 80 8.35 2.81 16.26
CA TYR A 80 8.01 4.12 16.79
C TYR A 80 6.52 4.26 17.13
N ALA A 81 5.63 3.71 16.30
CA ALA A 81 4.20 3.67 16.58
C ALA A 81 3.91 2.83 17.84
N LYS A 82 4.57 1.67 17.98
CA LYS A 82 4.51 0.82 19.17
C LYS A 82 4.94 1.58 20.42
N LEU A 83 6.07 2.27 20.38
CA LEU A 83 6.58 3.06 21.50
C LEU A 83 5.61 4.18 21.91
N LEU A 84 4.94 4.83 20.95
CA LEU A 84 3.92 5.84 21.24
C LEU A 84 2.69 5.21 21.91
N ALA A 85 2.21 4.08 21.38
CA ALA A 85 1.06 3.36 21.93
C ALA A 85 1.31 2.86 23.36
N GLU A 86 2.48 2.28 23.63
CA GLU A 86 2.90 1.81 24.97
C GLU A 86 2.98 2.96 25.99
N LYS A 87 3.24 4.18 25.53
CA LYS A 87 3.22 5.40 26.35
C LYS A 87 1.84 6.05 26.47
N GLY A 88 0.78 5.39 25.98
CA GLY A 88 -0.59 5.91 25.99
C GLY A 88 -0.81 7.12 25.08
N LYS A 89 0.08 7.36 24.11
CA LYS A 89 -0.04 8.47 23.17
C LYS A 89 -0.91 8.09 21.99
N HIS A 90 -1.54 9.08 21.37
CA HIS A 90 -2.31 8.88 20.14
C HIS A 90 -1.41 8.39 19.00
N VAL A 91 -1.83 7.34 18.30
CA VAL A 91 -1.20 6.87 17.07
C VAL A 91 -2.21 7.07 15.94
N PRO A 92 -1.88 7.87 14.90
CA PRO A 92 -2.76 8.07 13.76
C PRO A 92 -2.90 6.76 12.97
N ALA A 93 -3.89 6.65 12.08
CA ALA A 93 -3.83 5.62 11.05
C ALA A 93 -2.58 5.84 10.19
N ILE A 94 -1.86 4.77 9.86
CA ILE A 94 -0.66 4.86 9.03
C ILE A 94 -0.93 4.26 7.66
N ALA A 95 -0.52 4.97 6.61
CA ALA A 95 -0.40 4.43 5.26
C ALA A 95 1.07 4.26 4.90
N ILE A 96 1.43 3.10 4.36
CA ILE A 96 2.78 2.85 3.84
C ILE A 96 2.76 2.95 2.30
N ALA A 97 3.74 3.64 1.74
CA ALA A 97 3.98 3.76 0.31
C ALA A 97 5.42 3.38 -0.03
N GLY A 98 5.68 3.11 -1.31
CA GLY A 98 7.01 2.85 -1.84
C GLY A 98 7.14 1.48 -2.48
N GLY A 99 6.84 1.39 -3.79
CA GLY A 99 7.08 0.17 -4.58
C GLY A 99 5.99 -0.91 -4.54
N PHE A 100 4.80 -0.63 -3.97
CA PHE A 100 3.69 -1.60 -3.96
C PHE A 100 3.02 -1.72 -5.34
N THR A 101 2.91 -2.95 -5.84
CA THR A 101 2.39 -3.26 -7.18
C THR A 101 1.48 -4.48 -7.24
N MET A 102 1.47 -5.34 -6.21
CA MET A 102 0.73 -6.61 -6.21
C MET A 102 0.05 -6.84 -4.86
N GLU A 103 -0.97 -7.69 -4.84
CA GLU A 103 -1.76 -8.10 -3.68
C GLU A 103 -0.91 -8.68 -2.54
N ASP A 104 0.15 -9.43 -2.87
CA ASP A 104 1.03 -10.01 -1.87
C ASP A 104 1.89 -8.92 -1.20
N HIS A 105 2.30 -7.88 -1.96
CA HIS A 105 2.95 -6.71 -1.39
C HIS A 105 1.99 -5.99 -0.43
N ILE A 106 0.72 -5.83 -0.81
CA ILE A 106 -0.29 -5.19 0.03
C ILE A 106 -0.47 -5.97 1.33
N PHE A 107 -0.67 -7.29 1.23
CA PHE A 107 -0.85 -8.16 2.39
C PHE A 107 0.37 -8.09 3.32
N LYS A 108 1.58 -8.21 2.78
CA LYS A 108 2.85 -8.15 3.54
C LYS A 108 3.05 -6.80 4.22
N GLY A 109 2.75 -5.68 3.55
CA GLY A 109 2.83 -4.35 4.16
C GLY A 109 1.83 -4.20 5.31
N LEU A 110 0.57 -4.59 5.10
CA LEU A 110 -0.42 -4.55 6.18
C LEU A 110 0.00 -5.43 7.37
N ALA A 111 0.50 -6.64 7.13
CA ALA A 111 0.99 -7.54 8.16
C ALA A 111 2.21 -6.99 8.90
N LEU A 112 3.24 -6.53 8.18
CA LEU A 112 4.47 -6.00 8.76
C LEU A 112 4.19 -4.80 9.68
N GLY A 113 3.31 -3.89 9.25
CA GLY A 113 2.94 -2.71 10.01
C GLY A 113 1.78 -2.89 11.01
N ALA A 114 1.17 -4.08 11.10
CA ALA A 114 0.04 -4.33 11.98
C ALA A 114 0.41 -4.12 13.47
N PRO A 115 -0.48 -3.53 14.30
CA PRO A 115 -1.82 -3.07 13.96
C PRO A 115 -1.88 -1.61 13.47
N TYR A 116 -0.76 -0.90 13.36
CA TYR A 116 -0.73 0.55 13.14
C TYR A 116 -0.91 0.97 11.67
N VAL A 117 -0.36 0.18 10.75
CA VAL A 117 -0.55 0.38 9.31
C VAL A 117 -1.91 -0.15 8.90
N LYS A 118 -2.74 0.75 8.36
CA LYS A 118 -4.12 0.46 7.96
C LYS A 118 -4.33 0.54 6.44
N LEU A 119 -3.38 1.12 5.72
CA LEU A 119 -3.52 1.47 4.32
C LEU A 119 -2.19 1.24 3.59
N ILE A 120 -2.28 0.83 2.33
CA ILE A 120 -1.14 0.80 1.40
C ILE A 120 -1.41 1.84 0.31
N ALA A 121 -0.52 2.83 0.21
CA ALA A 121 -0.64 3.91 -0.74
C ALA A 121 0.13 3.57 -2.04
N MET A 122 -0.61 3.56 -3.16
CA MET A 122 -0.11 3.13 -4.47
C MET A 122 -0.21 4.29 -5.46
N GLY A 123 0.85 4.50 -6.25
CA GLY A 123 0.93 5.59 -7.22
C GLY A 123 1.44 5.15 -8.58
N ARG A 124 2.71 4.75 -8.68
CA ARG A 124 3.30 4.39 -9.98
C ARG A 124 2.56 3.24 -10.67
N SER A 125 2.23 2.18 -9.94
CA SER A 125 1.51 1.02 -10.47
C SER A 125 0.11 1.36 -11.00
N THR A 126 -0.62 2.24 -10.31
CA THR A 126 -1.96 2.68 -10.75
C THR A 126 -1.87 3.56 -12.00
N LEU A 127 -0.86 4.44 -12.08
CA LEU A 127 -0.57 5.20 -13.29
C LEU A 127 -0.16 4.28 -14.45
N THR A 128 0.65 3.25 -14.20
CA THR A 128 1.03 2.27 -15.23
C THR A 128 -0.22 1.55 -15.77
N ALA A 129 -1.16 1.14 -14.90
CA ALA A 129 -2.41 0.53 -15.33
C ALA A 129 -3.24 1.46 -16.24
N ALA A 130 -3.28 2.76 -15.93
CA ALA A 130 -3.94 3.76 -16.77
C ALA A 130 -3.27 3.89 -18.14
N MET A 131 -1.93 3.93 -18.18
CA MET A 131 -1.16 4.05 -19.42
C MET A 131 -1.30 2.81 -20.29
N VAL A 132 -1.24 1.61 -19.70
CA VAL A 132 -1.49 0.35 -20.40
C VAL A 132 -2.91 0.34 -20.97
N GLY A 133 -3.92 0.69 -20.17
CA GLY A 133 -5.31 0.77 -20.64
C GLY A 133 -5.47 1.75 -21.81
N LYS A 134 -4.85 2.93 -21.74
CA LYS A 134 -4.82 3.90 -22.85
C LYS A 134 -4.19 3.30 -24.11
N THR A 135 -3.01 2.70 -23.99
CA THR A 135 -2.27 2.11 -25.10
C THR A 135 -3.07 1.01 -25.79
N ILE A 136 -3.64 0.06 -25.02
CA ILE A 136 -4.47 -1.01 -25.56
C ILE A 136 -5.71 -0.44 -26.25
N GLY A 137 -6.37 0.57 -25.66
CA GLY A 137 -7.49 1.27 -26.29
C GLY A 137 -7.14 1.90 -27.64
N SER A 138 -5.97 2.57 -27.74
CA SER A 138 -5.47 3.13 -29.02
C SER A 138 -5.14 2.04 -30.06
N LEU A 139 -4.61 0.90 -29.62
CA LEU A 139 -4.29 -0.22 -30.51
C LEU A 139 -5.56 -0.88 -31.06
N ILE A 140 -6.58 -1.06 -30.22
CA ILE A 140 -7.92 -1.51 -30.66
C ILE A 140 -8.50 -0.54 -31.69
N ALA A 141 -8.49 0.77 -31.41
CA ALA A 141 -9.02 1.79 -32.32
C ALA A 141 -8.30 1.86 -33.68
N SER A 142 -7.02 1.46 -33.73
CA SER A 142 -6.23 1.43 -34.97
C SER A 142 -6.21 0.05 -35.66
N GLY A 143 -6.91 -0.95 -35.12
CA GLY A 143 -6.94 -2.31 -35.65
C GLY A 143 -5.64 -3.10 -35.45
N ASN A 144 -4.68 -2.57 -34.69
CA ASN A 144 -3.36 -3.17 -34.46
C ASN A 144 -3.30 -3.89 -33.10
N ILE A 145 -4.25 -4.79 -32.85
CA ILE A 145 -4.36 -5.46 -31.56
C ILE A 145 -3.22 -6.49 -31.41
N PRO A 146 -2.43 -6.47 -30.31
CA PRO A 146 -1.40 -7.47 -30.08
C PRO A 146 -2.01 -8.88 -29.98
N LYS A 147 -1.27 -9.89 -30.44
CA LYS A 147 -1.76 -11.28 -30.52
C LYS A 147 -2.31 -11.81 -29.19
N ASP A 148 -1.62 -11.50 -28.10
CA ASP A 148 -2.00 -11.91 -26.74
C ASP A 148 -3.34 -11.31 -26.28
N TYR A 149 -3.81 -10.22 -26.90
CA TYR A 149 -5.13 -9.66 -26.62
C TYR A 149 -6.18 -10.05 -27.66
N ALA A 150 -5.75 -10.31 -28.90
CA ALA A 150 -6.63 -10.67 -30.00
C ALA A 150 -7.34 -12.01 -29.78
N GLU A 151 -6.80 -12.90 -28.93
CA GLU A 151 -7.48 -14.14 -28.53
C GLU A 151 -8.77 -13.89 -27.75
N TYR A 152 -8.90 -12.75 -27.06
CA TYR A 152 -10.08 -12.40 -26.26
C TYR A 152 -11.13 -11.60 -27.05
N GLY A 153 -10.77 -11.06 -28.23
CA GLY A 153 -11.67 -10.29 -29.08
C GLY A 153 -10.98 -9.14 -29.81
N ASN A 154 -11.79 -8.28 -30.44
CA ASN A 154 -11.31 -7.10 -31.15
C ASN A 154 -11.97 -5.78 -30.71
N GLN A 155 -12.86 -5.82 -29.73
CA GLN A 155 -13.49 -4.63 -29.15
C GLN A 155 -13.03 -4.38 -27.71
N VAL A 156 -13.15 -3.12 -27.27
CA VAL A 156 -12.93 -2.74 -25.87
C VAL A 156 -13.78 -3.58 -24.90
N GLU A 157 -15.03 -3.87 -25.30
CA GLU A 157 -15.97 -4.66 -24.50
C GLU A 157 -15.55 -6.11 -24.29
N GLU A 158 -14.80 -6.66 -25.23
CA GLU A 158 -14.35 -8.05 -25.22
C GLU A 158 -13.03 -8.18 -24.46
N ILE A 159 -12.13 -7.21 -24.63
CA ILE A 159 -10.78 -7.23 -24.05
C ILE A 159 -10.76 -6.74 -22.60
N PHE A 160 -11.55 -5.72 -22.23
CA PHE A 160 -11.54 -5.15 -20.88
C PHE A 160 -12.62 -5.77 -20.00
N THR A 161 -12.24 -6.68 -19.10
CA THR A 161 -13.15 -7.32 -18.13
C THR A 161 -13.94 -6.31 -17.27
N ALA A 162 -13.34 -5.16 -16.97
CA ALA A 162 -13.97 -4.06 -16.23
C ALA A 162 -15.28 -3.56 -16.88
N VAL A 163 -15.47 -3.73 -18.19
CA VAL A 163 -16.68 -3.28 -18.91
C VAL A 163 -17.95 -3.93 -18.36
N ALA A 164 -17.88 -5.21 -17.98
CA ALA A 164 -19.04 -5.92 -17.43
C ALA A 164 -19.57 -5.23 -16.16
N GLU A 165 -18.67 -4.77 -15.29
CA GLU A 165 -19.02 -4.09 -14.06
C GLU A 165 -19.42 -2.62 -14.32
N MET A 166 -18.75 -1.93 -15.25
CA MET A 166 -19.16 -0.58 -15.66
C MET A 166 -20.55 -0.56 -16.27
N LYS A 167 -20.95 -1.58 -17.04
CA LYS A 167 -22.32 -1.73 -17.57
C LYS A 167 -23.36 -1.83 -16.44
N LYS A 168 -23.06 -2.51 -15.34
CA LYS A 168 -23.97 -2.60 -14.17
C LYS A 168 -24.10 -1.27 -13.43
N ILE A 169 -22.98 -0.57 -13.23
CA ILE A 169 -22.94 0.67 -12.44
C ILE A 169 -23.46 1.87 -13.24
N LEU A 170 -23.14 1.96 -14.53
CA LEU A 170 -23.38 3.15 -15.36
C LEU A 170 -24.43 2.92 -16.47
N GLY A 171 -24.91 1.69 -16.66
CA GLY A 171 -25.75 1.38 -17.83
C GLY A 171 -25.01 1.76 -19.12
N ASN A 172 -25.71 2.32 -20.11
CA ASN A 172 -25.14 2.72 -21.40
C ASN A 172 -24.04 3.80 -21.30
N ASP A 173 -23.95 4.54 -20.20
CA ASP A 173 -22.92 5.56 -20.02
C ASP A 173 -21.51 4.98 -19.86
N TRP A 174 -21.37 3.66 -19.69
CA TRP A 174 -20.08 2.98 -19.69
C TRP A 174 -19.25 3.31 -20.94
N LYS A 175 -19.89 3.58 -22.09
CA LYS A 175 -19.22 3.95 -23.36
C LYS A 175 -18.44 5.27 -23.26
N LYS A 176 -18.75 6.11 -22.29
CA LYS A 176 -18.02 7.37 -22.02
C LYS A 176 -16.75 7.14 -21.19
N VAL A 177 -16.59 5.95 -20.60
CA VAL A 177 -15.44 5.62 -19.76
C VAL A 177 -14.22 5.35 -20.67
N PRO A 178 -13.12 6.11 -20.50
CA PRO A 178 -11.95 5.91 -21.34
C PRO A 178 -11.25 4.57 -21.00
N PRO A 179 -10.60 3.91 -21.96
CA PRO A 179 -9.83 2.67 -21.72
C PRO A 179 -8.79 2.77 -20.59
N ALA A 180 -8.22 3.96 -20.38
CA ALA A 180 -7.34 4.23 -19.25
C ALA A 180 -8.02 3.99 -17.89
N ALA A 181 -9.27 4.44 -17.72
CA ALA A 181 -10.04 4.23 -16.50
C ALA A 181 -10.45 2.76 -16.34
N LEU A 182 -10.78 2.07 -17.44
CA LEU A 182 -11.04 0.62 -17.42
C LEU A 182 -9.80 -0.16 -16.97
N GLY A 183 -8.61 0.23 -17.43
CA GLY A 183 -7.34 -0.37 -17.01
C GLY A 183 -7.07 -0.19 -15.50
N VAL A 184 -7.31 1.01 -14.97
CA VAL A 184 -7.20 1.26 -13.52
C VAL A 184 -8.21 0.43 -12.73
N TYR A 185 -9.47 0.39 -13.17
CA TYR A 185 -10.52 -0.38 -12.51
C TYR A 185 -10.17 -1.88 -12.46
N GLY A 186 -9.83 -2.47 -13.62
CA GLY A 186 -9.45 -3.88 -13.70
C GLY A 186 -8.21 -4.21 -12.87
N TYR A 187 -7.23 -3.30 -12.81
CA TYR A 187 -6.07 -3.47 -11.94
C TYR A 187 -6.45 -3.51 -10.45
N PHE A 188 -7.29 -2.59 -9.98
CA PHE A 188 -7.75 -2.62 -8.59
C PHE A 188 -8.65 -3.82 -8.28
N ASP A 189 -9.48 -4.25 -9.22
CA ASP A 189 -10.31 -5.45 -9.07
C ASP A 189 -9.44 -6.72 -8.93
N ARG A 190 -8.39 -6.83 -9.75
CA ARG A 190 -7.38 -7.90 -9.62
C ARG A 190 -6.72 -7.88 -8.25
N LEU A 191 -6.24 -6.73 -7.81
CA LEU A 191 -5.59 -6.57 -6.49
C LEU A 191 -6.55 -6.92 -5.35
N ALA A 192 -7.80 -6.46 -5.42
CA ALA A 192 -8.81 -6.73 -4.40
C ALA A 192 -9.15 -8.23 -4.33
N THR A 193 -9.26 -8.89 -5.48
CA THR A 193 -9.51 -10.34 -5.56
C THR A 193 -8.34 -11.13 -5.02
N GLY A 194 -7.10 -10.83 -5.45
CA GLY A 194 -5.90 -11.49 -4.96
C GLY A 194 -5.68 -11.28 -3.46
N LEU A 195 -5.93 -10.06 -2.95
CA LEU A 195 -5.82 -9.78 -1.52
C LEU A 195 -6.82 -10.61 -0.71
N LYS A 196 -8.06 -10.76 -1.18
CA LYS A 196 -9.06 -11.65 -0.55
C LYS A 196 -8.60 -13.10 -0.53
N GLN A 197 -7.88 -13.57 -1.56
CA GLN A 197 -7.33 -14.93 -1.60
C GLN A 197 -6.24 -15.13 -0.54
N PHE A 198 -5.28 -14.20 -0.42
CA PHE A 198 -4.28 -14.23 0.66
C PHE A 198 -4.93 -14.21 2.04
N MET A 199 -5.89 -13.30 2.23
CA MET A 199 -6.66 -13.17 3.46
C MET A 199 -7.42 -14.45 3.82
N ALA A 200 -8.08 -15.09 2.85
CA ALA A 200 -8.76 -16.37 3.06
C ALA A 200 -7.78 -17.49 3.44
N GLY A 201 -6.61 -17.55 2.79
CA GLY A 201 -5.54 -18.49 3.14
C GLY A 201 -5.03 -18.32 4.58
N ALA A 202 -4.89 -17.07 5.03
CA ALA A 202 -4.52 -16.72 6.41
C ALA A 202 -5.71 -16.70 7.40
N ARG A 203 -6.91 -17.13 6.97
CA ARG A 203 -8.14 -17.14 7.77
C ARG A 203 -8.52 -15.76 8.35
N LYS A 204 -8.23 -14.68 7.63
CA LYS A 204 -8.56 -13.29 8.01
C LYS A 204 -9.72 -12.77 7.16
N PHE A 205 -10.89 -12.62 7.75
CA PHE A 205 -12.09 -12.18 7.00
C PHE A 205 -12.30 -10.66 6.98
N LYS A 206 -11.40 -9.90 7.62
CA LYS A 206 -11.35 -8.44 7.61
C LYS A 206 -9.90 -7.97 7.72
N LEU A 207 -9.60 -6.79 7.16
CA LEU A 207 -8.25 -6.21 7.19
C LEU A 207 -7.71 -6.01 8.62
N GLU A 208 -8.59 -5.71 9.57
CA GLU A 208 -8.21 -5.51 10.98
C GLU A 208 -7.68 -6.76 11.69
N TYR A 209 -7.96 -7.95 11.13
CA TYR A 209 -7.46 -9.22 11.67
C TYR A 209 -6.09 -9.62 11.12
N ILE A 210 -5.60 -8.91 10.09
CA ILE A 210 -4.22 -9.08 9.62
C ILE A 210 -3.27 -8.63 10.73
N SER A 211 -2.31 -9.48 11.01
CA SER A 211 -1.38 -9.41 12.12
C SER A 211 0.04 -9.71 11.64
N ARG A 212 1.01 -9.39 12.48
CA ARG A 212 2.42 -9.66 12.18
C ARG A 212 2.74 -11.16 12.10
N ASP A 213 1.92 -11.99 12.73
CA ASP A 213 2.08 -13.45 12.74
C ASP A 213 1.62 -14.10 11.43
N ASP A 214 0.98 -13.34 10.53
CA ASP A 214 0.55 -13.82 9.20
C ASP A 214 1.70 -13.87 8.17
N ILE A 215 2.90 -13.44 8.56
CA ILE A 215 4.11 -13.47 7.75
C ILE A 215 5.28 -13.98 8.59
N PHE A 216 6.30 -14.54 7.92
CA PHE A 216 7.57 -14.92 8.51
C PHE A 216 8.73 -14.40 7.66
N ALA A 217 9.90 -14.27 8.26
CA ALA A 217 11.12 -13.83 7.60
C ALA A 217 11.86 -15.03 7.01
N LEU A 218 12.21 -14.96 5.72
CA LEU A 218 13.02 -15.98 5.03
C LEU A 218 14.53 -15.84 5.30
N THR A 219 14.97 -14.71 5.84
CA THR A 219 16.38 -14.46 6.15
C THR A 219 16.51 -13.94 7.57
N GLU A 220 17.63 -14.25 8.22
CA GLU A 220 17.95 -13.73 9.56
C GLU A 220 18.06 -12.20 9.58
N GLU A 221 18.52 -11.59 8.48
CA GLU A 221 18.56 -10.13 8.35
C GLU A 221 17.14 -9.54 8.39
N ALA A 222 16.22 -10.10 7.61
CA ALA A 222 14.83 -9.65 7.62
C ALA A 222 14.21 -9.82 9.00
N ALA A 223 14.48 -10.94 9.68
CA ALA A 223 14.02 -11.18 11.05
C ALA A 223 14.57 -10.12 12.02
N LYS A 224 15.88 -9.85 11.98
CA LYS A 224 16.55 -8.85 12.83
C LYS A 224 16.03 -7.44 12.59
N VAL A 225 15.80 -7.06 11.33
CA VAL A 225 15.34 -5.71 10.95
C VAL A 225 13.89 -5.49 11.35
N THR A 226 13.04 -6.46 11.05
CA THR A 226 11.59 -6.29 11.15
C THR A 226 11.04 -6.73 12.51
N GLY A 227 11.72 -7.62 13.22
CA GLY A 227 11.19 -8.33 14.39
C GLY A 227 10.13 -9.36 14.03
N ILE A 228 10.07 -9.81 12.77
CA ILE A 228 9.23 -10.94 12.34
C ILE A 228 10.03 -12.24 12.54
N PRO A 229 9.44 -13.33 13.05
CA PRO A 229 10.16 -14.59 13.28
C PRO A 229 10.85 -15.13 12.03
N TYR A 230 12.06 -15.67 12.20
CA TYR A 230 12.77 -16.38 11.14
C TYR A 230 12.09 -17.73 10.86
N VAL A 231 12.03 -18.16 9.60
CA VAL A 231 11.31 -19.38 9.17
C VAL A 231 11.73 -20.65 9.93
N MET A 232 12.99 -20.76 10.35
CA MET A 232 13.47 -21.95 11.09
C MET A 232 13.13 -21.92 12.59
N ASP A 233 12.71 -20.76 13.09
CA ASP A 233 12.30 -20.56 14.50
C ASP A 233 10.79 -20.43 14.65
N LEU A 234 10.06 -20.25 13.55
CA LEU A 234 8.62 -20.15 13.51
C LEU A 234 7.98 -21.41 14.12
N ASP A 235 7.05 -21.22 15.06
CA ASP A 235 6.26 -22.26 15.72
C ASP A 235 7.09 -23.42 16.29
N ARG A 236 8.37 -23.18 16.60
CA ARG A 236 9.29 -24.24 17.05
C ARG A 236 8.83 -24.87 18.36
N GLU A 237 8.44 -24.07 19.34
CA GLU A 237 7.94 -24.56 20.63
C GLU A 237 6.65 -25.36 20.47
N GLU A 238 5.69 -24.86 19.68
CA GLU A 238 4.43 -25.54 19.40
C GLU A 238 4.66 -26.86 18.66
N SER A 239 5.56 -26.87 17.67
CA SER A 239 5.95 -28.07 16.93
C SER A 239 6.57 -29.12 17.85
N LEU A 240 7.43 -28.72 18.79
CA LEU A 240 8.02 -29.62 19.77
C LEU A 240 6.97 -30.19 20.74
N ASN A 241 6.06 -29.36 21.24
CA ASN A 241 4.97 -29.83 22.10
C ASN A 241 4.07 -30.83 21.37
N ILE A 242 3.74 -30.60 20.10
CA ILE A 242 2.93 -31.55 19.30
C ILE A 242 3.67 -32.89 19.12
N LEU A 243 4.98 -32.87 18.88
CA LEU A 243 5.78 -34.07 18.66
C LEU A 243 6.07 -34.86 19.95
N LEU A 244 6.18 -34.17 21.09
CA LEU A 244 6.60 -34.76 22.37
C LEU A 244 5.44 -35.06 23.34
N GLY A 245 4.25 -34.49 23.10
CA GLY A 245 3.07 -34.61 23.98
C GLY A 245 3.10 -33.63 25.15
#